data_AF-A0A2E1JGZ4-F1
#
_entry.id   AF-A0A2E1JGZ4-F1
#
_cell.length_a   1.000
_cell.length_b   1.000
_cell.length_c   1.000
_cell.angle_alpha   90.00
_cell.angle_beta   90.00
_cell.angle_gamma   90.00
#
_symmetry.space_group_name_H-M   'P 1'
#
loop_
_entity.id
_entity.type
_entity.pdbx_description
1 polymer ?
#
loop_
_entity_poly.entity_id
_entity_poly.type
_entity_poly.pdbx_seq_one_letter_code
_entity_poly.pdbx_strand_id
1 'polypeptide(L)' 'MPEKIIGFSKLSREDKINWISSNFLNESSECKKILNSYLNNDNEIQSLHNSFSENSISNFYLP' A
#
# COMPACT_ATOMS: atom_id res chain seq x y z
N MET A 1 18.76 -2.18 9.75
CA MET A 1 17.85 -2.88 8.81
C MET A 1 16.61 -3.22 9.61
N PRO A 2 15.40 -2.91 9.15
CA PRO A 2 14.19 -3.25 9.89
C PRO A 2 14.05 -4.76 10.01
N GLU A 3 13.59 -5.21 11.18
CA GLU A 3 13.37 -6.62 11.45
C GLU A 3 12.29 -7.20 10.52
N LYS A 4 12.41 -8.49 10.22
CA LYS A 4 11.43 -9.20 9.39
C LYS A 4 10.08 -9.19 10.08
N ILE A 5 9.09 -8.54 9.47
CA ILE A 5 7.71 -8.60 9.96
C ILE A 5 7.06 -9.95 9.64
N ILE A 6 6.48 -10.58 10.66
CA ILE A 6 5.67 -11.80 10.53
C ILE A 6 4.20 -11.37 10.42
N GLY A 7 3.48 -11.96 9.47
CA GLY A 7 2.05 -11.69 9.29
C GLY A 7 1.73 -10.39 8.54
N PHE A 8 2.69 -9.83 7.80
CA PHE A 8 2.45 -8.64 6.96
C PHE A 8 1.20 -8.76 6.10
N SER A 9 0.94 -9.94 5.52
CA SER A 9 -0.22 -10.16 4.67
C SER A 9 -1.57 -9.97 5.35
N LYS A 10 -1.64 -10.18 6.68
CA LYS A 10 -2.86 -10.02 7.48
C LYS A 10 -3.18 -8.57 7.82
N LEU A 11 -2.23 -7.66 7.64
CA LEU A 11 -2.43 -6.24 7.90
C LEU A 11 -3.42 -5.64 6.89
N SER A 12 -4.19 -4.65 7.35
CA SER A 12 -4.95 -3.79 6.44
C SER A 12 -4.01 -3.03 5.51
N ARG A 13 -4.51 -2.51 4.40
CA ARG A 13 -3.71 -1.70 3.49
C ARG A 13 -3.07 -0.50 4.21
N GLU A 14 -3.83 0.18 5.06
CA GLU A 14 -3.36 1.34 5.82
C GLU A 14 -2.24 0.94 6.81
N ASP A 15 -2.39 -0.20 7.49
CA ASP A 15 -1.38 -0.71 8.41
C ASP A 15 -0.10 -1.13 7.68
N LYS A 16 -0.22 -1.72 6.47
CA LYS A 16 0.93 -2.02 5.59
C LYS A 16 1.69 -0.74 5.24
N ILE A 17 0.97 0.30 4.82
CA ILE A 17 1.56 1.60 4.48
C ILE A 17 2.22 2.24 5.70
N ASN A 18 1.57 2.21 6.86
CA ASN A 18 2.13 2.73 8.10
C ASN A 18 3.41 2.00 8.51
N TRP A 19 3.41 0.66 8.42
CA TRP A 19 4.60 -0.14 8.70
C TRP A 19 5.75 0.14 7.73
N ILE A 20 5.48 0.22 6.42
CA ILE A 20 6.52 0.59 5.43
C ILE A 20 7.04 2.00 5.71
N SER A 21 6.15 2.93 6.02
CA SER A 21 6.48 4.33 6.24
C SER A 21 7.40 4.52 7.45
N SER A 22 7.12 3.86 8.57
CA SER A 22 7.96 3.93 9.78
C SER A 22 9.30 3.22 9.63
N ASN A 23 9.37 2.14 8.83
CA ASN A 23 10.58 1.33 8.70
C ASN A 23 11.53 1.78 7.58
N PHE A 24 11.01 2.40 6.51
CA PHE A 24 11.80 2.69 5.31
C PHE A 24 11.68 4.13 4.80
N LEU A 25 10.66 4.89 5.21
CA LEU A 25 10.34 6.19 4.61
C LEU A 25 10.36 7.34 5.63
N ASN A 26 10.98 7.14 6.79
CA ASN A 26 11.09 8.13 7.87
C ASN A 26 9.75 8.80 8.22
N GLU A 27 8.67 8.01 8.25
CA GLU A 27 7.32 8.50 8.53
C GLU A 27 6.80 9.59 7.57
N SER A 28 7.32 9.62 6.34
CA SER A 28 6.94 10.59 5.31
C SER A 28 5.44 10.56 5.03
N SER A 29 4.76 11.64 5.40
CA SER A 29 3.35 11.87 5.10
C SER A 29 3.09 12.02 3.60
N GLU A 30 4.08 12.53 2.86
CA GLU A 30 4.00 12.69 1.41
C GLU A 30 3.95 11.35 0.70
N CYS A 31 4.78 10.38 1.11
CA CYS A 31 4.75 9.04 0.53
C CYS A 31 3.39 8.36 0.75
N LYS A 32 2.77 8.54 1.93
CA LYS A 32 1.42 8.01 2.20
C LYS A 32 0.38 8.63 1.27
N LYS A 33 0.45 9.95 1.06
CA LYS A 33 -0.45 10.66 0.13
C LYS A 33 -0.30 10.14 -1.30
N ILE A 34 0.94 9.99 -1.78
CA ILE A 34 1.23 9.45 -3.11
C ILE A 34 0.64 8.04 -3.24
N LEU A 35 0.91 7.12 -2.32
CA LEU A 35 0.37 5.75 -2.42
C LEU A 35 -1.17 5.72 -2.45
N ASN A 36 -1.83 6.67 -1.79
CA ASN A 36 -3.28 6.83 -1.81
C ASN A 36 -3.81 7.47 -3.10
N SER A 37 -3.06 8.38 -3.73
CA SER A 37 -3.51 9.06 -4.96
C SER A 37 -3.59 8.15 -6.18
N TYR A 38 -2.94 7.00 -6.13
CA TYR A 38 -2.95 5.98 -7.19
C TYR A 38 -4.02 4.91 -7.00
N LEU A 39 -4.88 5.02 -5.98
CA LEU A 39 -6.08 4.19 -5.91
C LEU A 39 -7.06 4.60 -7.00
N ASN A 40 -7.78 3.62 -7.52
CA ASN A 40 -8.89 3.89 -8.40
C ASN A 40 -10.05 4.46 -7.57
N ASN A 41 -10.70 5.51 -8.08
CA ASN A 41 -11.86 6.13 -7.44
C ASN A 41 -13.11 5.22 -7.55
N ASP A 42 -13.14 4.32 -8.53
CA ASP A 42 -14.18 3.30 -8.65
C ASP A 42 -13.85 2.10 -7.76
N ASN A 43 -14.71 1.86 -6.77
CA ASN A 43 -14.53 0.78 -5.79
C ASN A 43 -14.64 -0.62 -6.40
N GLU A 44 -15.45 -0.81 -7.43
CA GLU A 44 -15.59 -2.13 -8.09
C GLU A 44 -14.31 -2.44 -8.87
N ILE A 45 -13.79 -1.46 -9.61
CA ILE A 45 -12.53 -1.60 -10.33
C ILE A 45 -11.37 -1.78 -9.35
N GLN A 46 -11.32 -1.02 -8.25
CA GLN A 46 -10.27 -1.19 -7.24
C GLN A 46 -10.33 -2.57 -6.59
N SER A 47 -11.52 -3.11 -6.33
CA SER A 47 -11.70 -4.46 -5.80
C SER A 47 -11.15 -5.52 -6.76
N LEU A 48 -11.43 -5.37 -8.06
CA LEU A 48 -10.88 -6.24 -9.10
C LEU A 48 -9.34 -6.15 -9.13
N HIS A 49 -8.76 -4.95 -9.09
CA HIS A 49 -7.30 -4.78 -9.03
C HIS A 49 -6.69 -5.45 -7.80
N ASN A 50 -7.33 -5.31 -6.63
CA ASN A 50 -6.88 -5.96 -5.40
C ASN A 50 -6.88 -7.50 -5.50
N SER A 51 -7.66 -8.09 -6.40
CA SER A 51 -7.69 -9.54 -6.65
C SER A 51 -6.53 -10.04 -7.53
N PHE A 52 -5.85 -9.15 -8.26
CA PHE A 52 -4.79 -9.54 -9.19
C PHE A 52 -3.45 -9.82 -8.52
N SER A 53 -3.20 -9.22 -7.35
CA SER A 53 -1.92 -9.37 -6.67
C SER A 53 -2.05 -9.26 -5.16
N GLU A 54 -1.34 -10.14 -4.46
CA GLU A 54 -1.27 -10.13 -3.01
C GLU A 54 -0.43 -8.96 -2.49
N ASN A 55 -0.81 -8.43 -1.33
CA ASN A 55 -0.07 -7.36 -0.64
C ASN A 55 0.08 -6.04 -1.42
N SER A 56 -0.76 -5.83 -2.44
CA SER A 56 -0.86 -4.56 -3.16
C SER A 56 -1.25 -3.42 -2.22
N ILE A 57 -0.48 -2.34 -2.24
CA ILE A 57 -0.75 -1.12 -1.46
C ILE A 57 -1.12 0.08 -2.36
N SER A 58 -0.92 -0.04 -3.67
CA SER A 58 -1.23 1.02 -4.64
C SER A 58 -1.28 0.45 -6.05
N ASN A 59 -1.83 1.21 -7.00
CA ASN A 59 -1.76 0.86 -8.42
C ASN A 59 -0.61 1.62 -9.10
N PHE A 60 -0.26 1.21 -10.32
CA PHE A 60 0.68 1.92 -11.16
C PHE A 60 0.09 2.04 -12.56
N TYR A 61 -0.13 3.28 -13.01
CA TYR A 61 -0.70 3.57 -14.33
C TYR A 61 0.43 3.83 -15.33
N LEU A 62 0.35 3.16 -16.48
CA LEU A 62 1.28 3.31 -17.60
C LEU A 62 0.56 3.93 -18.80
N PRO A 63 1.24 4.77 -19.60
CA PRO A 63 0.77 5.15 -20.94
C PRO A 63 0.67 3.96 -21.90
#